data_AF-A0A6I9MN64-F1
#
_entry.id   AF-A0A6I9MN64-F1
#
_cell.length_a   1.000
_cell.length_b   1.000
_cell.length_c   1.000
_cell.angle_alpha   90.00
_cell.angle_beta   90.00
_cell.angle_gamma   90.00
#
_symmetry.space_group_name_H-M   'P 1'
#
loop_
_entity.id
_entity.type
_entity.pdbx_description
1 polymer ?
#
loop_
_entity_poly.entity_id
_entity_poly.type
_entity_poly.pdbx_seq_one_letter_code
_entity_poly.pdbx_strand_id
1 'polypeptide(L)'
;MEIESMVANSALIKAREGGSRGRSYKWKEMLRFNHISQCRDQASSIEREYYSLCVKQPIGKNLFQLFCRSRPDLQNYISLLDALASIHSIKVEVNGSLDVFL
;
A
#
# COMPACT_ATOMS: atom_id res chain seq x y z
N MET A 1 -9.17 9.42 -38.87
CA MET A 1 -7.75 9.17 -38.56
C MET A 1 -7.09 10.32 -37.79
N GLU A 2 -6.95 11.53 -38.33
CA GLU A 2 -6.33 12.64 -37.57
C GLU A 2 -7.19 13.14 -36.39
N ILE A 3 -8.50 13.31 -36.60
CA ILE A 3 -9.42 13.77 -35.55
C ILE A 3 -9.52 12.75 -34.40
N GLU A 4 -9.57 11.46 -34.71
CA GLU A 4 -9.61 10.38 -33.71
C GLU A 4 -8.34 10.38 -32.85
N SER A 5 -7.17 10.60 -33.47
CA SER A 5 -5.90 10.72 -32.75
C SER A 5 -5.87 11.94 -31.82
N MET A 6 -6.38 13.09 -32.27
CA MET A 6 -6.46 14.30 -31.44
C MET A 6 -7.41 14.11 -30.25
N VAL A 7 -8.56 13.45 -30.47
CA VAL A 7 -9.53 13.13 -29.40
C VAL A 7 -8.93 12.18 -28.37
N ALA A 8 -8.22 11.13 -28.80
CA ALA A 8 -7.55 10.19 -27.91
C ALA A 8 -6.46 10.87 -27.06
N ASN A 9 -5.65 11.74 -27.66
CA ASN A 9 -4.62 12.49 -26.95
C ASN A 9 -5.22 13.45 -25.92
N SER A 10 -6.30 14.15 -26.27
CA SER A 10 -7.02 15.03 -25.34
C SER A 10 -7.62 14.26 -24.16
N ALA A 11 -8.22 13.09 -24.41
CA ALA A 11 -8.73 12.21 -23.36
C ALA A 11 -7.62 11.71 -22.43
N LEU A 12 -6.43 11.38 -22.97
CA LEU A 12 -5.28 10.95 -22.19
C LEU A 12 -4.73 12.06 -21.29
N ILE A 13 -4.58 13.28 -21.80
CA ILE A 13 -4.13 14.43 -21.00
C ILE A 13 -5.11 14.67 -19.85
N LYS A 14 -6.41 14.65 -20.13
CA LYS A 14 -7.46 14.79 -19.10
C LYS A 14 -7.43 13.67 -18.04
N ALA A 15 -7.08 12.45 -18.43
CA ALA A 15 -6.92 11.34 -17.49
C ALA A 15 -5.67 11.52 -16.60
N ARG A 16 -4.59 12.11 -17.13
CA ARG A 16 -3.34 12.38 -16.40
C ARG A 16 -3.45 13.55 -15.42
N GLU A 17 -4.23 14.57 -15.76
CA GLU A 17 -4.47 15.75 -14.91
C GLU A 17 -5.30 15.43 -13.64
N GLY A 18 -5.82 14.20 -13.52
CA GLY A 18 -6.27 13.68 -12.24
C GLY A 18 -7.62 14.21 -11.76
N GLY A 19 -8.64 14.18 -12.63
CA GLY A 19 -10.05 14.46 -12.26
C GLY A 19 -10.62 13.47 -11.20
N SER A 20 -11.77 12.83 -11.46
CA SER A 20 -12.10 11.61 -10.68
C SER A 20 -10.89 10.68 -10.79
N ARG A 21 -10.33 10.20 -9.67
CA ARG A 21 -9.05 9.45 -9.52
C ARG A 21 -8.93 8.15 -10.35
N GLY A 22 -9.35 8.15 -11.60
CA GLY A 22 -9.54 7.02 -12.49
C GLY A 22 -10.61 6.02 -12.07
N ARG A 23 -11.30 6.23 -10.94
CA ARG A 23 -12.17 5.19 -10.35
C ARG A 23 -13.56 5.20 -10.97
N SER A 24 -13.99 4.03 -11.43
CA SER A 24 -15.38 3.76 -11.82
C SER A 24 -16.34 4.10 -10.68
N TYR A 25 -17.55 4.57 -10.98
CA TYR A 25 -18.58 4.85 -9.96
C TYR A 25 -18.92 3.61 -9.11
N LYS A 26 -18.76 2.40 -9.66
CA LYS A 26 -19.04 1.12 -8.98
C LYS A 26 -17.81 0.47 -8.35
N TRP A 27 -16.68 1.18 -8.21
CA TRP A 27 -15.41 0.61 -7.74
C TRP A 27 -15.54 -0.14 -6.39
N LYS A 28 -16.41 0.33 -5.49
CA LYS A 28 -16.66 -0.32 -4.20
C LYS A 28 -17.33 -1.69 -4.33
N GLU A 29 -18.24 -1.85 -5.29
CA GLU A 29 -18.89 -3.13 -5.54
C GLU A 29 -17.91 -4.10 -6.21
N MET A 30 -17.11 -3.60 -7.17
CA MET A 30 -16.09 -4.40 -7.84
C MET A 30 -15.01 -4.93 -6.88
N LEU A 31 -14.68 -4.15 -5.84
CA LEU A 31 -13.68 -4.49 -4.82
C LEU A 31 -14.31 -4.93 -3.50
N ARG A 32 -15.56 -5.38 -3.52
CA ARG A 32 -16.25 -5.86 -2.32
C ARG A 32 -15.58 -7.13 -1.82
N PHE A 33 -15.32 -7.20 -0.52
CA PHE A 33 -14.77 -8.41 0.10
C PHE A 33 -15.77 -9.56 0.09
N ASN A 34 -15.27 -10.76 -0.19
CA ASN A 34 -16.02 -11.99 -0.02
C ASN A 34 -16.22 -12.31 1.47
N HIS A 35 -17.19 -13.18 1.76
CA HIS A 35 -17.40 -13.68 3.11
C HIS A 35 -16.21 -14.53 3.58
N ILE A 36 -15.84 -14.45 4.86
CA ILE A 36 -14.65 -15.11 5.44
C ILE A 36 -14.59 -16.62 5.21
N SER A 37 -15.75 -17.28 5.06
CA SER A 37 -15.82 -18.72 4.76
C SER A 37 -15.17 -19.07 3.43
N GLN A 38 -15.20 -18.15 2.46
CA GLN A 38 -14.62 -18.34 1.12
C GLN A 38 -13.10 -18.19 1.12
N CYS A 39 -12.51 -17.64 2.19
CA CYS A 39 -11.07 -17.46 2.32
C CYS A 39 -10.36 -18.67 2.94
N ARG A 40 -11.07 -19.74 3.31
CA ARG A 40 -10.52 -20.86 4.09
C ARG A 40 -9.35 -21.56 3.38
N ASP A 41 -9.48 -21.84 2.09
CA ASP A 41 -8.45 -22.53 1.31
C ASP A 41 -7.24 -21.63 1.03
N GLN A 42 -7.48 -20.32 0.87
CA GLN A 42 -6.40 -19.34 0.76
C GLN A 42 -5.65 -19.21 2.10
N ALA A 43 -6.37 -19.26 3.22
CA ALA A 43 -5.77 -19.19 4.55
C ALA A 43 -5.00 -20.46 4.95
N SER A 44 -5.29 -21.62 4.34
CA SER A 44 -4.53 -22.85 4.54
C SER A 44 -3.30 -22.94 3.64
N SER A 45 -3.36 -22.38 2.42
CA SER A 45 -2.26 -22.40 1.46
C SER A 45 -1.20 -21.31 1.69
N ILE A 46 -1.54 -20.24 2.40
CA ILE A 46 -0.60 -19.14 2.66
C ILE A 46 0.54 -19.56 3.60
N GLU A 47 1.78 -19.30 3.19
CA GLU A 47 2.96 -19.51 4.02
C GLU A 47 2.98 -18.50 5.18
N ARG A 48 3.13 -19.00 6.41
CA ARG A 48 3.04 -18.19 7.64
C ARG A 48 4.40 -17.61 8.04
N GLU A 49 5.10 -17.04 7.07
CA GLU A 49 6.39 -16.40 7.28
C GLU A 49 6.19 -14.93 7.71
N TYR A 50 6.72 -14.54 8.87
CA TYR A 50 6.59 -13.19 9.40
C TYR A 50 7.11 -12.12 8.44
N TYR A 51 8.31 -12.31 7.89
CA TYR A 51 8.95 -11.30 7.05
C TYR A 51 8.14 -11.06 5.76
N SER A 52 7.64 -12.12 5.14
CA SER A 52 6.76 -12.01 3.98
C SER A 52 5.46 -11.27 4.32
N LEU A 53 4.73 -11.71 5.34
CA LEU A 53 3.38 -11.22 5.63
C LEU A 53 3.36 -9.83 6.28
N CYS A 54 4.30 -9.56 7.21
CA CYS A 54 4.23 -8.39 8.09
C CYS A 54 5.25 -7.29 7.72
N VAL A 55 6.23 -7.59 6.87
CA VAL A 55 7.28 -6.62 6.48
C VAL A 55 7.23 -6.32 4.99
N LYS A 56 7.34 -7.35 4.14
CA LYS A 56 7.45 -7.20 2.69
C LYS A 56 6.13 -6.81 2.03
N GLN A 57 5.01 -7.43 2.45
CA GLN A 57 3.70 -7.15 1.88
C GLN A 57 3.09 -5.88 2.48
N PRO A 58 2.82 -4.81 1.70
CA PRO A 58 2.37 -3.53 2.27
C PRO A 58 1.01 -3.61 2.97
N ILE A 59 0.05 -4.38 2.43
CA ILE A 59 -1.27 -4.56 3.03
C ILE A 59 -1.14 -5.35 4.35
N GLY A 60 -0.40 -6.45 4.33
CA GLY A 60 -0.16 -7.28 5.51
C GLY A 60 0.56 -6.51 6.62
N LYS A 61 1.59 -5.73 6.27
CA LYS A 61 2.27 -4.81 7.19
C LYS A 61 1.31 -3.83 7.87
N ASN A 62 0.44 -3.18 7.09
CA ASN A 62 -0.54 -2.24 7.65
C ASN A 62 -1.55 -2.94 8.58
N LEU A 63 -2.07 -4.10 8.19
CA LEU A 63 -2.98 -4.88 9.03
C LEU A 63 -2.30 -5.35 10.32
N PHE A 64 -1.04 -5.78 10.25
CA PHE A 64 -0.24 -6.16 11.41
C PHE A 64 0.01 -4.97 12.35
N GLN A 65 0.34 -3.80 11.81
CA GLN A 65 0.47 -2.58 12.62
C GLN A 65 -0.86 -2.20 13.30
N LEU A 66 -1.99 -2.30 12.61
CA LEU A 66 -3.31 -2.07 13.23
C LEU A 66 -3.57 -3.05 14.37
N PHE A 67 -3.23 -4.33 14.20
CA PHE A 67 -3.31 -5.33 15.26
C PHE A 67 -2.40 -5.00 16.45
N CYS A 68 -1.15 -4.61 16.20
CA CYS A 68 -0.24 -4.22 17.28
C CYS A 68 -0.72 -2.96 18.00
N ARG A 69 -1.36 -2.02 17.29
CA ARG A 69 -1.88 -0.80 17.91
C ARG A 69 -3.14 -1.03 18.76
N SER A 70 -3.89 -2.10 18.52
CA SER A 70 -5.03 -2.45 19.39
C SER A 70 -4.59 -3.10 20.71
N ARG A 71 -3.29 -3.36 20.88
CA ARG A 71 -2.71 -4.12 21.99
C ARG A 71 -1.68 -3.27 22.75
N PRO A 72 -1.94 -2.85 24.00
CA PRO A 72 -1.05 -1.95 24.74
C PRO A 72 0.38 -2.49 24.91
N ASP A 73 0.51 -3.80 25.05
CA ASP A 73 1.78 -4.52 25.15
C ASP A 73 2.62 -4.41 23.86
N LEU A 74 1.97 -4.24 22.70
CA LEU A 74 2.63 -4.19 21.40
C LEU A 74 2.81 -2.75 20.87
N GLN A 75 1.99 -1.81 21.33
CA GLN A 75 1.97 -0.42 20.88
C GLN A 75 3.34 0.26 21.00
N ASN A 76 4.05 0.05 22.12
CA ASN A 76 5.35 0.69 22.36
C ASN A 76 6.39 0.29 21.31
N TYR A 77 6.41 -0.97 20.88
CA TYR A 77 7.34 -1.45 19.86
C TYR A 77 7.04 -0.85 18.48
N ILE A 78 5.76 -0.69 18.11
CA ILE A 78 5.39 -0.05 16.85
C ILE A 78 5.74 1.44 16.87
N SER A 79 5.49 2.13 17.97
CA SER A 79 5.87 3.54 18.12
C SER A 79 7.38 3.74 18.02
N LEU A 80 8.18 2.83 18.60
CA LEU A 80 9.64 2.84 18.43
C LEU A 80 10.05 2.62 16.97
N LEU A 81 9.48 1.62 16.30
CA LEU A 81 9.78 1.33 14.89
C LEU A 81 9.41 2.50 13.96
N ASP A 82 8.26 3.14 14.18
CA ASP A 82 7.83 4.32 13.43
C ASP A 82 8.81 5.50 13.65
N ALA A 83 9.30 5.70 14.88
CA ALA A 83 10.30 6.73 15.19
C ALA A 83 11.68 6.43 14.55
N LEU A 84 12.11 5.17 14.51
CA LEU A 84 13.35 4.79 13.84
C LEU A 84 13.24 4.96 12.32
N ALA A 85 12.09 4.62 11.74
CA ALA A 85 11.84 4.77 10.31
C ALA A 85 11.86 6.26 9.89
N SER A 86 11.30 7.16 10.72
CA SER A 86 11.33 8.59 10.44
C SER A 86 12.76 9.14 10.49
N ILE A 87 13.58 8.72 11.47
CA ILE A 87 15.00 9.10 11.56
C ILE A 87 15.78 8.61 10.34
N HIS A 88 15.56 7.36 9.89
CA HIS A 88 16.22 6.82 8.70
C HIS A 88 15.81 7.57 7.43
N SER A 89 14.54 7.95 7.33
CA SER A 89 14.02 8.71 6.18
C SER A 89 14.58 10.15 6.14
N ILE A 90 14.78 10.79 7.30
CA ILE A 90 15.36 12.13 7.40
C ILE A 90 16.82 12.15 6.91
N LYS A 91 17.59 11.07 7.10
CA LYS A 91 18.98 11.00 6.59
C LYS A 91 19.08 10.97 5.07
N VAL A 92 18.01 10.57 4.37
CA VAL A 92 17.98 10.49 2.90
C VAL A 92 17.89 11.87 2.24
N GLU A 93 17.40 12.90 2.92
CA GLU A 93 17.25 14.25 2.34
C GLU A 93 18.43 15.20 2.61
N VAL A 94 19.37 14.86 3.51
CA VAL A 94 20.39 15.82 3.96
C VAL A 94 21.67 15.81 3.13
N ASN A 95 21.94 14.79 2.31
CA ASN A 95 23.11 14.82 1.42
C ASN A 95 22.77 14.05 0.15
N GLY A 96 22.75 14.73 -1.00
CA GLY A 96 22.47 14.16 -2.33
C GLY A 96 23.50 13.13 -2.83
N SER A 97 23.82 12.15 -2.01
CA SER A 97 24.63 10.98 -2.32
C SER A 97 23.87 9.76 -1.80
N LEU A 98 23.44 8.90 -2.73
CA LEU A 98 22.86 7.60 -2.40
C LEU A 98 23.95 6.73 -1.77
N ASP A 99 24.03 6.73 -0.45
CA ASP A 99 24.62 5.61 0.28
C ASP A 99 23.50 4.86 0.99
N VAL A 100 23.08 3.77 0.34
CA VAL A 100 22.22 2.75 0.94
C VAL A 100 23.08 1.97 1.92
N PHE A 101 22.86 2.18 3.22
CA PHE A 101 23.28 1.21 4.23
C PHE A 101 22.03 0.69 4.96
N LEU A 102 21.60 -0.48 4.46
CA LEU A 102 20.62 -1.47 4.95
C LEU A 102 19.19 -1.00 5.20
#